data_AF-A0A538MTC4-F1
#
_entry.id   AF-A0A538MTC4-F1
#
_cell.length_a   1.000
_cell.length_b   1.000
_cell.length_c   1.000
_cell.angle_alpha   90.00
_cell.angle_beta   90.00
_cell.angle_gamma   90.00
#
_symmetry.space_group_name_H-M   'P 1'
#
loop_
_entity.id
_entity.type
_entity.pdbx_description
1 polymer ?
#
loop_
_entity_poly.entity_id
_entity_poly.type
_entity_poly.pdbx_seq_one_letter_code
_entity_poly.pdbx_strand_id
1 'polypeptide(L)'
;MVPADPLSAKGLATPYQLVATDRRQGACHESNDAQAAFVEAAVLNPATGAVSVYHPLVVDRGTQPAAAPVTPALPAGAVVGVWFGYNGDTLTLRGAPAAAKCVNGMGNSTFGQYAYCNAPAFFTAANAAVTAKKLTVPAAQTAKDGLPCPTVRDFAVVDQDQSDNVVSSYLILGTGRTAQDTAANRTRFGNRATRMTNGSDNGLVDRFVDPALGCTAWTAPDLGDPGANSPALALNELQAAANAKAPIALVPTNDPMTLVNDKPSVAKTNLYRAGVDQPALAAGADTGRAYCRMMVAVQQARLRRDRALFRAAPSPDAGTSLYTFLVQRLHASYDSLGCAALLGRPNPIPATAA
;
A
#
# COMPACT_ATOMS: atom_id res chain seq x y z
N MET A 1 -13.37 10.96 6.18
CA MET A 1 -14.77 10.55 6.42
C MET A 1 -15.14 9.49 5.43
N VAL A 2 -15.68 8.38 5.93
CA VAL A 2 -16.08 7.22 5.13
C VAL A 2 -17.53 7.41 4.66
N PRO A 3 -17.86 7.10 3.39
CA PRO A 3 -19.24 7.06 2.89
C PRO A 3 -20.11 6.09 3.70
N ALA A 4 -21.43 6.27 3.64
CA ALA A 4 -22.37 5.48 4.44
C ALA A 4 -22.41 3.98 4.06
N ASP A 5 -22.04 3.63 2.83
CA ASP A 5 -22.04 2.24 2.34
C ASP A 5 -20.79 1.96 1.49
N PRO A 6 -19.59 1.99 2.09
CA PRO A 6 -18.32 2.06 1.37
C PRO A 6 -17.97 0.77 0.60
N LEU A 7 -18.76 -0.29 0.76
CA LEU A 7 -18.59 -1.59 0.09
C LEU A 7 -19.53 -1.77 -1.11
N SER A 8 -20.41 -0.81 -1.37
CA SER A 8 -21.35 -0.83 -2.51
C SER A 8 -20.83 -0.04 -3.72
N ALA A 9 -21.42 -0.25 -4.89
CA ALA A 9 -21.11 0.53 -6.10
C ALA A 9 -21.27 2.04 -5.86
N LYS A 10 -22.37 2.43 -5.20
CA LYS A 10 -22.66 3.83 -4.88
C LYS A 10 -21.65 4.39 -3.89
N GLY A 11 -21.29 3.65 -2.85
CA GLY A 11 -20.34 4.13 -1.85
C GLY A 11 -18.91 4.21 -2.36
N LEU A 12 -18.47 3.26 -3.19
CA LEU A 12 -17.19 3.35 -3.89
C LEU A 12 -17.13 4.61 -4.75
N ALA A 13 -18.22 4.93 -5.47
CA ALA A 13 -18.30 6.14 -6.30
C ALA A 13 -18.54 7.44 -5.51
N THR A 14 -18.85 7.35 -4.21
CA THR A 14 -19.06 8.53 -3.37
C THR A 14 -17.72 9.01 -2.85
N PRO A 15 -17.31 10.27 -3.11
CA PRO A 15 -16.04 10.77 -2.61
C PRO A 15 -15.93 10.68 -1.10
N TYR A 16 -14.80 10.13 -0.64
CA TYR A 16 -14.37 10.23 0.74
C TYR A 16 -13.98 11.68 1.02
N GLN A 17 -14.20 12.14 2.26
CA GLN A 17 -13.88 13.54 2.61
C GLN A 17 -12.68 13.61 3.55
N LEU A 18 -11.62 14.29 3.15
CA LEU A 18 -10.50 14.64 4.02
C LEU A 18 -10.91 15.77 4.97
N VAL A 19 -10.55 15.62 6.25
CA VAL A 19 -10.91 16.56 7.32
C VAL A 19 -9.76 16.63 8.31
N ALA A 20 -9.30 17.84 8.64
CA ALA A 20 -8.39 18.06 9.75
C ALA A 20 -9.03 17.61 11.07
N THR A 21 -8.33 16.76 11.82
CA THR A 21 -8.78 16.27 13.14
C THR A 21 -8.55 17.30 14.24
N ASP A 22 -7.50 18.13 14.11
CA ASP A 22 -7.23 19.28 14.97
C ASP A 22 -7.15 20.57 14.14
N ARG A 23 -8.20 21.40 14.23
CA ARG A 23 -8.26 22.68 13.52
C ARG A 23 -7.20 23.68 13.97
N ARG A 24 -6.59 23.50 15.14
CA ARG A 24 -5.53 24.40 15.64
C ARG A 24 -4.19 24.17 14.94
N GLN A 25 -4.01 23.01 14.31
CA GLN A 25 -2.80 22.66 13.55
C GLN A 25 -2.92 22.99 12.06
N GLY A 26 -3.95 23.76 11.68
CA GLY A 26 -4.21 24.15 10.29
C GLY A 26 -5.24 23.28 9.59
N ALA A 27 -5.48 23.59 8.32
CA ALA A 27 -6.33 22.79 7.45
C ALA A 27 -5.53 21.64 6.83
N CYS A 28 -6.20 20.53 6.55
CA CYS A 28 -5.69 19.46 5.70
C CYS A 28 -6.27 19.64 4.30
N HIS A 29 -5.42 19.53 3.29
CA HIS A 29 -5.80 19.69 1.89
C HIS A 29 -5.37 18.48 1.07
N GLU A 30 -6.31 17.87 0.36
CA GLU A 30 -6.08 16.73 -0.51
C GLU A 30 -5.19 17.08 -1.71
N SER A 31 -5.09 18.37 -2.05
CA SER A 31 -4.15 18.84 -3.07
C SER A 31 -2.72 19.07 -2.56
N ASN A 32 -2.47 18.88 -1.26
CA ASN A 32 -1.13 18.96 -0.68
C ASN A 32 -0.53 17.55 -0.65
N ASP A 33 0.61 17.36 -1.32
CA ASP A 33 1.26 16.07 -1.50
C ASP A 33 1.71 15.43 -0.17
N ALA A 34 2.07 16.24 0.82
CA ALA A 34 2.41 15.80 2.17
C ALA A 34 1.17 15.52 3.07
N GLN A 35 -0.05 15.70 2.56
CA GLN A 35 -1.28 15.56 3.33
C GLN A 35 -2.38 14.78 2.61
N ALA A 36 -2.11 14.24 1.41
CA ALA A 36 -3.11 13.56 0.61
C ALA A 36 -3.45 12.17 1.16
N ALA A 37 -4.73 11.82 1.13
CA ALA A 37 -5.24 10.52 1.53
C ALA A 37 -5.70 9.75 0.31
N PHE A 38 -5.44 8.46 0.27
CA PHE A 38 -5.72 7.62 -0.89
C PHE A 38 -6.60 6.44 -0.47
N VAL A 39 -7.45 6.01 -1.40
CA VAL A 39 -8.35 4.88 -1.20
C VAL A 39 -8.26 3.94 -2.39
N GLU A 40 -8.10 2.66 -2.08
CA GLU A 40 -8.07 1.57 -3.06
C GLU A 40 -9.05 0.49 -2.66
N ALA A 41 -9.75 -0.08 -3.62
CA ALA A 41 -10.66 -1.20 -3.40
C ALA A 41 -10.32 -2.35 -4.33
N ALA A 42 -10.45 -3.57 -3.80
CA ALA A 42 -10.43 -4.79 -4.57
C ALA A 42 -11.78 -5.49 -4.44
N VAL A 43 -12.32 -5.93 -5.58
CA VAL A 43 -13.65 -6.51 -5.72
C VAL A 43 -13.50 -7.93 -6.22
N LEU A 44 -13.92 -8.90 -5.41
CA LEU A 44 -13.97 -10.30 -5.83
C LEU A 44 -15.38 -10.66 -6.31
N ASN A 45 -15.47 -11.26 -7.49
CA ASN A 45 -16.66 -11.94 -7.96
C ASN A 45 -16.70 -13.37 -7.37
N PRO A 46 -17.61 -13.70 -6.43
CA PRO A 46 -17.63 -15.03 -5.82
C PRO A 46 -18.04 -16.16 -6.80
N ALA A 47 -18.76 -15.83 -7.87
CA ALA A 47 -19.19 -16.83 -8.85
C ALA A 47 -17.99 -17.32 -9.68
N THR A 48 -17.16 -16.40 -10.17
CA THR A 48 -16.05 -16.69 -11.10
C THR A 48 -14.67 -16.71 -10.44
N GLY A 49 -14.50 -16.12 -9.26
CA GLY A 49 -13.20 -15.86 -8.63
C GLY A 49 -12.43 -14.67 -9.21
N ALA A 50 -12.97 -13.97 -10.22
CA ALA A 50 -12.31 -12.81 -10.81
C ALA A 50 -12.16 -11.68 -9.79
N VAL A 51 -11.00 -11.03 -9.79
CA VAL A 51 -10.73 -9.81 -9.02
C VAL A 51 -10.74 -8.62 -9.96
N SER A 52 -11.22 -7.48 -9.48
CA SER A 52 -11.12 -6.17 -10.15
C SER A 52 -10.72 -5.11 -9.13
N VAL A 53 -10.13 -4.02 -9.60
CA VAL A 53 -9.65 -2.90 -8.78
C VAL A 53 -10.56 -1.69 -8.99
N TYR A 54 -10.66 -0.83 -7.99
CA TYR A 54 -11.29 0.47 -8.12
C TYR A 54 -10.58 1.46 -7.19
N HIS A 55 -10.42 2.71 -7.61
CA HIS A 55 -9.76 3.75 -6.82
C HIS A 55 -10.77 4.82 -6.40
N PRO A 56 -11.48 4.67 -5.24
CA PRO A 56 -12.37 5.72 -4.76
C PRO A 56 -11.65 7.04 -4.62
N LEU A 57 -12.36 8.13 -4.89
CA LEU A 57 -11.78 9.47 -4.83
C LEU A 57 -11.85 10.04 -3.41
N VAL A 58 -10.79 10.73 -2.98
CA VAL A 58 -10.82 11.62 -1.82
C VAL A 58 -10.93 13.07 -2.29
N VAL A 59 -11.72 13.88 -1.56
CA VAL A 59 -11.85 15.32 -1.75
C VAL A 59 -11.77 16.03 -0.40
N ASP A 60 -11.42 17.32 -0.40
CA ASP A 60 -11.57 18.16 0.79
C ASP A 60 -13.04 18.25 1.20
N ARG A 61 -13.32 18.21 2.50
CA ARG A 61 -14.70 18.35 3.01
C ARG A 61 -15.35 19.64 2.52
N GLY A 62 -16.54 19.48 1.94
CA GLY A 62 -17.34 20.59 1.40
C GLY A 62 -16.98 20.97 -0.03
N THR A 63 -16.00 20.32 -0.65
CA THR A 63 -15.64 20.54 -2.05
C THR A 63 -16.29 19.50 -2.98
N GLN A 64 -16.27 19.79 -4.28
CA GLN A 64 -16.75 18.90 -5.33
C GLN A 64 -15.56 18.41 -6.17
N PRO A 65 -15.58 17.15 -6.62
CA PRO A 65 -14.49 16.59 -7.40
C PRO A 65 -14.36 17.29 -8.75
N ALA A 66 -13.14 17.36 -9.31
CA ALA A 66 -12.83 17.95 -10.62
C ALA A 66 -13.61 17.28 -11.77
N ALA A 67 -13.89 15.98 -11.64
CA ALA A 67 -14.80 15.21 -12.47
C ALA A 67 -15.61 14.26 -11.57
N ALA A 68 -16.84 13.95 -11.96
CA ALA A 68 -17.64 12.95 -11.23
C ALA A 68 -16.94 11.58 -11.25
N PRO A 69 -16.86 10.87 -10.11
CA PRO A 69 -16.32 9.51 -10.09
C PRO A 69 -17.15 8.56 -10.96
N VAL A 70 -16.47 7.62 -11.60
CA VAL A 70 -17.13 6.54 -12.34
C VAL A 70 -17.82 5.61 -11.35
N THR A 71 -19.10 5.31 -11.56
CA THR A 71 -19.80 4.32 -10.72
C THR A 71 -19.48 2.91 -11.20
N PRO A 72 -18.83 2.07 -10.39
CA PRO A 72 -18.44 0.74 -10.82
C PRO A 72 -19.64 -0.20 -10.89
N ALA A 73 -19.65 -1.12 -11.85
CA ALA A 73 -20.59 -2.23 -11.88
C ALA A 73 -20.03 -3.38 -11.04
N LEU A 74 -20.65 -3.68 -9.91
CA LEU A 74 -20.22 -4.79 -9.05
C LEU A 74 -20.98 -6.08 -9.40
N PRO A 75 -20.30 -7.24 -9.40
CA PRO A 75 -20.98 -8.52 -9.56
C PRO A 75 -21.93 -8.80 -8.39
N ALA A 76 -22.95 -9.64 -8.63
CA ALA A 76 -23.85 -10.07 -7.57
C ALA A 76 -23.07 -10.79 -6.46
N GLY A 77 -23.28 -10.36 -5.20
CA GLY A 77 -22.59 -10.92 -4.04
C GLY A 77 -21.10 -10.57 -3.96
N ALA A 78 -20.64 -9.53 -4.68
CA ALA A 78 -19.26 -9.08 -4.63
C ALA A 78 -18.72 -8.97 -3.19
N VAL A 79 -17.50 -9.47 -2.97
CA VAL A 79 -16.77 -9.24 -1.73
C VAL A 79 -15.79 -8.09 -1.97
N VAL A 80 -16.00 -6.97 -1.29
CA VAL A 80 -15.19 -5.75 -1.46
C VAL A 80 -14.31 -5.56 -0.24
N GLY A 81 -12.99 -5.45 -0.46
CA GLY A 81 -12.04 -4.92 0.51
C GLY A 81 -11.67 -3.48 0.12
N VAL A 82 -11.45 -2.62 1.12
CA VAL A 82 -11.03 -1.23 0.90
C VAL A 82 -9.83 -0.93 1.80
N TRP A 83 -8.79 -0.33 1.24
CA TRP A 83 -7.57 0.07 1.92
C TRP A 83 -7.35 1.57 1.77
N PHE A 84 -6.64 2.12 2.75
CA PHE A 84 -6.37 3.54 2.86
C PHE A 84 -4.88 3.75 3.07
N GLY A 85 -4.35 4.75 2.39
CA GLY A 85 -3.01 5.27 2.64
C GLY A 85 -3.05 6.78 2.83
N TYR A 86 -2.01 7.32 3.47
CA TYR A 86 -1.91 8.74 3.79
C TYR A 86 -0.47 9.19 3.68
N ASN A 87 -0.21 10.31 2.99
CA ASN A 87 1.16 10.83 2.88
C ASN A 87 1.60 11.67 4.09
N GLY A 88 0.68 12.03 4.99
CA GLY A 88 1.01 12.72 6.24
C GLY A 88 1.17 11.75 7.42
N ASP A 89 1.16 12.25 8.65
CA ASP A 89 1.52 11.41 9.81
C ASP A 89 0.43 10.40 10.24
N THR A 90 -0.83 10.83 10.33
CA THR A 90 -1.91 9.99 10.89
C THR A 90 -3.24 10.22 10.21
N LEU A 91 -3.80 9.12 9.71
CA LEU A 91 -5.15 9.02 9.19
C LEU A 91 -6.07 8.34 10.23
N THR A 92 -7.31 8.79 10.30
CA THR A 92 -8.35 8.11 11.08
C THR A 92 -9.66 8.09 10.32
N LEU A 93 -10.16 6.89 10.06
CA LEU A 93 -11.46 6.68 9.46
C LEU A 93 -12.57 7.00 10.47
N ARG A 94 -13.52 7.84 10.05
CA ARG A 94 -14.69 8.25 10.83
C ARG A 94 -15.95 8.17 10.00
N GLY A 95 -17.08 7.87 10.64
CA GLY A 95 -18.40 7.78 10.00
C GLY A 95 -18.66 6.46 9.27
N ALA A 96 -17.73 5.50 9.34
CA ALA A 96 -17.94 4.19 8.75
C ALA A 96 -19.07 3.42 9.46
N PRO A 97 -19.97 2.75 8.74
CA PRO A 97 -20.94 1.86 9.35
C PRO A 97 -20.24 0.64 9.94
N ALA A 98 -20.79 0.07 11.03
CA ALA A 98 -20.23 -1.14 11.64
C ALA A 98 -20.10 -2.32 10.64
N ALA A 99 -21.04 -2.41 9.69
CA ALA A 99 -21.04 -3.42 8.63
C ALA A 99 -19.82 -3.33 7.68
N ALA A 100 -19.18 -2.16 7.55
CA ALA A 100 -17.97 -2.00 6.74
C ALA A 100 -16.73 -2.60 7.41
N LYS A 101 -16.79 -2.91 8.71
CA LYS A 101 -15.69 -3.53 9.47
C LYS A 101 -14.37 -2.79 9.29
N CYS A 102 -14.41 -1.47 9.40
CA CYS A 102 -13.22 -0.63 9.27
C CYS A 102 -12.34 -0.72 10.52
N VAL A 103 -11.03 -0.80 10.32
CA VAL A 103 -10.03 -0.92 11.38
C VAL A 103 -9.01 0.21 11.21
N ASN A 104 -8.92 1.06 12.23
CA ASN A 104 -7.94 2.15 12.30
C ASN A 104 -6.65 1.72 13.01
N GLY A 105 -6.69 0.63 13.79
CA GLY A 105 -5.65 0.26 14.75
C GLY A 105 -6.25 -0.42 15.98
N MET A 106 -5.58 -0.29 17.12
CA MET A 106 -6.00 -0.86 18.40
C MET A 106 -6.46 0.24 19.37
N GLY A 107 -7.75 0.28 19.70
CA GLY A 107 -8.31 1.30 20.59
C GLY A 107 -8.02 2.70 20.07
N ASN A 108 -7.34 3.52 20.87
CA ASN A 108 -6.92 4.89 20.48
C ASN A 108 -5.56 4.94 19.77
N SER A 109 -4.91 3.80 19.52
CA SER A 109 -3.63 3.72 18.82
C SER A 109 -3.86 3.32 17.36
N THR A 110 -3.80 4.30 16.46
CA THR A 110 -4.00 4.08 15.01
C THR A 110 -2.76 3.48 14.35
N PHE A 111 -2.89 2.98 13.13
CA PHE A 111 -1.75 2.54 12.31
C PHE A 111 -0.99 3.70 11.65
N GLY A 112 -1.22 4.96 12.04
CA GLY A 112 -0.60 6.10 11.36
C GLY A 112 -1.17 6.28 9.95
N GLN A 113 -0.42 5.89 8.92
CA GLN A 113 -0.74 6.15 7.51
C GLN A 113 -1.72 5.16 6.89
N TYR A 114 -1.90 4.00 7.51
CA TYR A 114 -2.67 2.89 6.98
C TYR A 114 -4.04 2.71 7.67
N ALA A 115 -5.03 2.24 6.93
CA ALA A 115 -6.26 1.67 7.49
C ALA A 115 -6.93 0.76 6.46
N TYR A 116 -7.95 0.01 6.87
CA TYR A 116 -8.75 -0.81 5.94
C TYR A 116 -10.19 -0.96 6.41
N CYS A 117 -11.06 -1.37 5.47
CA CYS A 117 -12.42 -1.85 5.69
C CYS A 117 -12.59 -3.20 5.01
N ASN A 118 -13.09 -4.18 5.74
CA ASN A 118 -13.47 -5.51 5.24
C ASN A 118 -12.34 -6.34 4.55
N ALA A 119 -11.07 -5.94 4.67
CA ALA A 119 -9.93 -6.64 4.09
C ALA A 119 -9.85 -8.14 4.46
N PRO A 120 -10.03 -8.57 5.73
CA PRO A 120 -9.98 -10.00 6.06
C PRO A 120 -11.04 -10.84 5.34
N ALA A 121 -12.23 -10.28 5.09
CA ALA A 121 -13.28 -10.98 4.36
C ALA A 121 -12.93 -11.12 2.87
N PHE A 122 -12.35 -10.07 2.27
CA PHE A 122 -11.84 -10.12 0.90
C PHE A 122 -10.77 -11.20 0.75
N PHE A 123 -9.74 -11.19 1.60
CA PHE A 123 -8.65 -12.16 1.51
C PHE A 123 -9.10 -13.60 1.79
N THR A 124 -10.02 -13.80 2.75
CA THR A 124 -10.62 -15.12 2.97
C THR A 124 -11.31 -15.64 1.71
N ALA A 125 -12.11 -14.79 1.04
CA ALA A 125 -12.81 -15.18 -0.17
C ALA A 125 -11.86 -15.37 -1.37
N ALA A 126 -10.84 -14.53 -1.51
CA ALA A 126 -9.84 -14.65 -2.56
C ALA A 126 -9.00 -15.92 -2.40
N ASN A 127 -8.50 -16.22 -1.19
CA ASN A 127 -7.75 -17.46 -0.92
C ASN A 127 -8.61 -18.71 -1.09
N ALA A 128 -9.91 -18.65 -0.76
CA ALA A 128 -10.85 -19.71 -1.09
C ALA A 128 -11.01 -19.90 -2.61
N ALA A 129 -11.08 -18.80 -3.38
CA ALA A 129 -11.13 -18.84 -4.84
C ALA A 129 -9.83 -19.40 -5.45
N VAL A 130 -8.66 -19.08 -4.88
CA VAL A 130 -7.37 -19.67 -5.28
C VAL A 130 -7.36 -21.18 -5.02
N THR A 131 -7.76 -21.61 -3.82
CA THR A 131 -7.85 -23.03 -3.45
C THR A 131 -8.81 -23.78 -4.38
N ALA A 132 -9.93 -23.15 -4.73
CA ALA A 132 -10.92 -23.68 -5.66
C ALA A 132 -10.51 -23.56 -7.15
N LYS A 133 -9.31 -23.04 -7.44
CA LYS A 133 -8.79 -22.80 -8.81
C LYS A 133 -9.66 -21.88 -9.67
N LYS A 134 -10.44 -21.00 -9.03
CA LYS A 134 -11.24 -19.95 -9.67
C LYS A 134 -10.42 -18.67 -9.88
N LEU A 135 -9.53 -18.36 -8.94
CA LEU A 135 -8.57 -17.26 -9.06
C LEU A 135 -7.17 -17.84 -9.27
N THR A 136 -6.52 -17.46 -10.36
CA THR A 136 -5.13 -17.87 -10.64
C THR A 136 -4.19 -16.73 -10.26
N VAL A 137 -3.36 -16.95 -9.26
CA VAL A 137 -2.25 -16.06 -8.93
C VAL A 137 -1.14 -16.27 -9.97
N PRO A 138 -0.55 -15.20 -10.54
CA PRO A 138 0.58 -15.34 -11.45
C PRO A 138 1.73 -16.09 -10.82
N ALA A 139 2.39 -16.94 -11.60
CA ALA A 139 3.58 -17.66 -11.15
C ALA A 139 4.73 -16.69 -10.86
N ALA A 140 5.60 -17.09 -9.93
CA ALA A 140 6.85 -16.38 -9.68
C ALA A 140 7.65 -16.17 -10.98
N GLN A 141 8.16 -14.96 -11.17
CA GLN A 141 8.97 -14.56 -12.31
C GLN A 141 10.47 -14.60 -11.96
N THR A 142 11.32 -14.60 -12.99
CA THR A 142 12.77 -14.46 -12.86
C THR A 142 13.19 -13.08 -13.36
N ALA A 143 13.88 -12.33 -12.51
CA ALA A 143 14.41 -11.00 -12.82
C ALA A 143 15.62 -11.07 -13.76
N LYS A 144 15.99 -9.92 -14.35
CA LYS A 144 17.17 -9.74 -15.23
C LYS A 144 18.49 -10.14 -14.57
N ASP A 145 18.56 -10.13 -13.25
CA ASP A 145 19.72 -10.57 -12.49
C ASP A 145 19.75 -12.10 -12.25
N GLY A 146 18.76 -12.84 -12.75
CA GLY A 146 18.64 -14.29 -12.60
C GLY A 146 18.10 -14.76 -11.25
N LEU A 147 17.73 -13.85 -10.34
CA LEU A 147 17.05 -14.19 -9.10
C LEU A 147 15.52 -14.13 -9.28
N PRO A 148 14.72 -14.69 -8.36
CA PRO A 148 13.29 -14.44 -8.36
C PRO A 148 12.99 -12.94 -8.31
N CYS A 149 11.94 -12.54 -9.03
CA CYS A 149 11.35 -11.21 -8.88
C CYS A 149 10.89 -11.03 -7.42
N PRO A 150 11.21 -9.88 -6.79
CA PRO A 150 10.79 -9.63 -5.42
C PRO A 150 9.26 -9.55 -5.34
N THR A 151 8.73 -9.81 -4.16
CA THR A 151 7.34 -9.51 -3.81
C THR A 151 7.33 -8.44 -2.73
N VAL A 152 6.16 -7.90 -2.38
CA VAL A 152 6.01 -6.96 -1.25
C VAL A 152 6.41 -7.55 0.11
N ARG A 153 6.66 -8.87 0.19
CA ARG A 153 7.17 -9.57 1.38
C ARG A 153 8.64 -10.02 1.24
N ASP A 154 9.41 -9.40 0.35
CA ASP A 154 10.83 -9.70 0.14
C ASP A 154 11.73 -8.68 0.83
N PHE A 155 12.69 -9.14 1.64
CA PHE A 155 13.66 -8.27 2.30
C PHE A 155 14.51 -7.43 1.32
N ALA A 156 14.52 -7.74 0.03
CA ALA A 156 15.09 -6.90 -1.02
C ALA A 156 14.43 -5.51 -1.14
N VAL A 157 13.15 -5.39 -0.80
CA VAL A 157 12.34 -4.19 -1.13
C VAL A 157 11.62 -3.57 0.08
N VAL A 158 11.41 -4.30 1.17
CA VAL A 158 10.72 -3.77 2.37
C VAL A 158 11.47 -2.64 3.09
N ASP A 159 10.75 -1.89 3.93
CA ASP A 159 11.27 -0.90 4.89
C ASP A 159 10.78 -1.14 6.34
N GLN A 160 10.66 -0.05 7.13
CA GLN A 160 10.22 -0.06 8.52
C GLN A 160 8.75 -0.46 8.70
N ASP A 161 7.94 -0.35 7.65
CA ASP A 161 6.50 -0.53 7.69
C ASP A 161 6.00 -1.21 6.41
N GLN A 162 6.54 -2.40 6.16
CA GLN A 162 6.23 -3.18 4.97
C GLN A 162 4.75 -3.50 4.78
N SER A 163 4.35 -3.70 3.53
CA SER A 163 2.95 -3.93 3.13
C SER A 163 2.03 -2.73 3.36
N ASP A 164 2.59 -1.54 3.55
CA ASP A 164 1.81 -0.33 3.76
C ASP A 164 1.23 0.27 2.47
N ASN A 165 0.23 1.11 2.71
CA ASN A 165 -0.31 2.08 1.78
C ASN A 165 -0.80 1.49 0.43
N VAL A 166 -1.29 2.33 -0.46
CA VAL A 166 -2.01 1.87 -1.67
C VAL A 166 -1.31 2.31 -2.95
N VAL A 167 -1.72 1.73 -4.09
CA VAL A 167 -1.19 2.08 -5.42
C VAL A 167 -2.09 3.10 -6.12
N SER A 168 -3.04 3.68 -5.40
CA SER A 168 -3.93 4.70 -5.95
C SER A 168 -3.18 5.97 -6.37
N SER A 169 -3.76 6.69 -7.32
CA SER A 169 -3.32 8.02 -7.72
C SER A 169 -4.50 8.90 -8.10
N TYR A 170 -4.33 10.21 -7.93
CA TYR A 170 -5.32 11.22 -8.31
C TYR A 170 -4.72 12.27 -9.23
N LEU A 171 -5.60 12.93 -9.97
CA LEU A 171 -5.28 14.13 -10.73
C LEU A 171 -5.67 15.36 -9.92
N ILE A 172 -4.71 16.25 -9.70
CA ILE A 172 -4.87 17.48 -8.92
C ILE A 172 -4.85 18.67 -9.88
N LEU A 173 -5.93 19.45 -9.89
CA LEU A 173 -6.00 20.68 -10.68
C LEU A 173 -5.44 21.86 -9.89
N GLY A 174 -5.01 22.92 -10.60
CA GLY A 174 -4.58 24.18 -9.96
C GLY A 174 -5.63 24.87 -9.09
N THR A 175 -6.89 24.42 -9.12
CA THR A 175 -7.96 24.87 -8.21
C THR A 175 -7.99 24.12 -6.87
N GLY A 176 -7.10 23.15 -6.65
CA GLY A 176 -7.11 22.26 -5.48
C GLY A 176 -8.12 21.11 -5.56
N ARG A 177 -8.93 21.03 -6.63
CA ARG A 177 -9.89 19.93 -6.83
C ARG A 177 -9.19 18.67 -7.36
N THR A 178 -9.63 17.52 -6.86
CA THR A 178 -9.12 16.20 -7.25
C THR A 178 -10.07 15.47 -8.20
N ALA A 179 -9.52 14.61 -9.06
CA ALA A 179 -10.28 13.65 -9.88
C ALA A 179 -9.60 12.28 -9.87
N GLN A 180 -10.37 11.23 -10.15
CA GLN A 180 -9.81 9.90 -10.39
C GLN A 180 -8.81 9.95 -11.57
N ASP A 181 -7.69 9.25 -11.44
CA ASP A 181 -6.65 9.18 -12.46
C ASP A 181 -6.99 8.15 -13.56
N THR A 182 -8.01 8.50 -14.35
CA THR A 182 -8.48 7.66 -15.47
C THR A 182 -7.93 8.18 -16.80
N ALA A 183 -7.91 7.35 -17.84
CA ALA A 183 -7.57 7.78 -19.19
C ALA A 183 -8.46 8.95 -19.65
N ALA A 184 -9.77 8.87 -19.38
CA ALA A 184 -10.72 9.93 -19.72
C ALA A 184 -10.39 11.26 -19.01
N ASN A 185 -10.04 11.23 -17.73
CA ASN A 185 -9.69 12.44 -16.98
C ASN A 185 -8.31 12.98 -17.37
N ARG A 186 -7.32 12.11 -17.63
CA ARG A 186 -6.00 12.52 -18.15
C ARG A 186 -6.14 13.24 -19.50
N THR A 187 -6.95 12.71 -20.42
CA THR A 187 -7.26 13.40 -21.70
C THR A 187 -8.01 14.71 -21.47
N ARG A 188 -9.01 14.72 -20.58
CA ARG A 188 -9.82 15.91 -20.30
C ARG A 188 -8.98 17.06 -19.74
N PHE A 189 -8.09 16.78 -18.78
CA PHE A 189 -7.36 17.82 -18.07
C PHE A 189 -6.01 18.15 -18.71
N GLY A 190 -5.35 17.17 -19.34
CA GLY A 190 -4.04 17.34 -19.95
C GLY A 190 -3.02 17.89 -18.95
N ASN A 191 -2.21 18.86 -19.40
CA ASN A 191 -1.19 19.53 -18.59
C ASN A 191 -1.73 20.41 -17.45
N ARG A 192 -3.06 20.57 -17.31
CA ARG A 192 -3.68 21.36 -16.23
C ARG A 192 -3.82 20.57 -14.92
N ALA A 193 -3.53 19.28 -14.95
CA ALA A 193 -3.53 18.43 -13.78
C ALA A 193 -2.14 17.82 -13.54
N THR A 194 -1.76 17.76 -12.28
CA THR A 194 -0.59 17.01 -11.81
C THR A 194 -1.07 15.69 -11.23
N ARG A 195 -0.37 14.60 -11.55
CA ARG A 195 -0.63 13.29 -10.95
C ARG A 195 0.00 13.23 -9.57
N MET A 196 -0.79 12.89 -8.56
CA MET A 196 -0.35 12.68 -7.19
C MET A 196 -0.51 11.22 -6.81
N THR A 197 0.46 10.68 -6.08
CA THR A 197 0.52 9.27 -5.71
C THR A 197 0.74 9.12 -4.22
N ASN A 198 0.27 8.00 -3.67
CA ASN A 198 0.63 7.59 -2.33
C ASN A 198 2.06 7.05 -2.31
N GLY A 199 2.88 7.46 -1.35
CA GLY A 199 4.13 6.74 -1.05
C GLY A 199 3.79 5.38 -0.45
N SER A 200 4.14 4.29 -1.13
CA SER A 200 3.78 2.94 -0.68
C SER A 200 4.77 1.88 -1.16
N ASP A 201 4.96 0.84 -0.35
CA ASP A 201 5.74 -0.35 -0.70
C ASP A 201 5.18 -1.05 -1.93
N ASN A 202 3.84 -1.11 -2.00
CA ASN A 202 3.11 -1.65 -3.13
C ASN A 202 3.44 -0.88 -4.42
N GLY A 203 3.33 0.46 -4.39
CA GLY A 203 3.67 1.32 -5.51
C GLY A 203 5.16 1.30 -5.88
N LEU A 204 6.05 1.13 -4.89
CA LEU A 204 7.49 0.98 -5.09
C LEU A 204 7.81 -0.28 -5.90
N VAL A 205 7.23 -1.43 -5.51
CA VAL A 205 7.40 -2.69 -6.22
C VAL A 205 6.84 -2.57 -7.64
N ASP A 206 5.58 -2.17 -7.78
CA ASP A 206 4.86 -2.23 -9.05
C ASP A 206 5.42 -1.29 -10.13
N ARG A 207 5.84 -0.08 -9.73
CA ARG A 207 6.15 1.00 -10.67
C ARG A 207 7.64 1.25 -10.87
N PHE A 208 8.48 0.77 -9.95
CA PHE A 208 9.90 1.08 -9.97
C PHE A 208 10.78 -0.16 -9.91
N VAL A 209 10.61 -1.03 -8.91
CA VAL A 209 11.48 -2.21 -8.75
C VAL A 209 11.23 -3.24 -9.84
N ASP A 210 9.98 -3.63 -10.06
CA ASP A 210 9.64 -4.64 -11.06
C ASP A 210 10.10 -4.23 -12.47
N PRO A 211 9.77 -3.02 -12.98
CA PRO A 211 10.27 -2.56 -14.28
C PRO A 211 11.80 -2.54 -14.39
N ALA A 212 12.50 -2.10 -13.33
CA ALA A 212 13.97 -2.08 -13.31
C ALA A 212 14.55 -3.49 -13.47
N LEU A 213 13.95 -4.46 -12.78
CA LEU A 213 14.33 -5.87 -12.83
C LEU A 213 13.76 -6.64 -14.02
N GLY A 214 12.89 -6.03 -14.84
CA GLY A 214 12.22 -6.70 -15.96
C GLY A 214 11.08 -7.65 -15.54
N CYS A 215 10.59 -7.49 -14.33
CA CYS A 215 9.42 -8.18 -13.80
C CYS A 215 8.14 -7.43 -14.18
N THR A 216 7.01 -8.14 -14.18
CA THR A 216 5.70 -7.55 -14.46
C THR A 216 4.79 -7.64 -13.24
N ALA A 217 4.30 -6.50 -12.77
CA ALA A 217 3.32 -6.45 -11.68
C ALA A 217 2.04 -7.21 -12.03
N TRP A 218 1.40 -7.83 -11.04
CA TRP A 218 0.08 -8.41 -11.25
C TRP A 218 -0.97 -7.31 -11.29
N THR A 219 -1.73 -7.25 -12.38
CA THR A 219 -2.81 -6.29 -12.56
C THR A 219 -4.17 -6.97 -12.74
N ALA A 220 -5.23 -6.25 -12.43
CA ALA A 220 -6.61 -6.64 -12.69
C ALA A 220 -7.41 -5.47 -13.30
N PRO A 221 -8.58 -5.72 -13.92
CA PRO A 221 -9.38 -4.66 -14.53
C PRO A 221 -9.72 -3.54 -13.54
N ASP A 222 -9.50 -2.29 -13.92
CA ASP A 222 -9.90 -1.13 -13.13
C ASP A 222 -11.35 -0.73 -13.49
N LEU A 223 -12.27 -0.88 -12.53
CA LEU A 223 -13.68 -0.54 -12.70
C LEU A 223 -13.94 0.97 -12.78
N GLY A 224 -12.95 1.79 -12.40
CA GLY A 224 -12.97 3.25 -12.48
C GLY A 224 -12.35 3.80 -13.77
N ASP A 225 -11.50 3.02 -14.45
CA ASP A 225 -10.88 3.37 -15.74
C ASP A 225 -11.17 2.27 -16.79
N PRO A 226 -12.36 2.26 -17.42
CA PRO A 226 -12.78 1.17 -18.30
C PRO A 226 -11.77 0.85 -19.41
N GLY A 227 -11.34 -0.41 -19.46
CA GLY A 227 -10.36 -0.91 -20.43
C GLY A 227 -8.91 -0.83 -19.95
N ALA A 228 -8.64 -0.21 -18.80
CA ALA A 228 -7.36 -0.26 -18.13
C ALA A 228 -7.28 -1.42 -17.12
N ASN A 229 -6.05 -1.83 -16.82
CA ASN A 229 -5.73 -2.68 -15.68
C ASN A 229 -4.86 -1.91 -14.70
N SER A 230 -4.99 -2.20 -13.42
CA SER A 230 -4.17 -1.62 -12.36
C SER A 230 -3.62 -2.71 -11.45
N PRO A 231 -2.39 -2.56 -10.92
CA PRO A 231 -2.01 -3.26 -9.71
C PRO A 231 -2.81 -2.75 -8.50
N ALA A 232 -2.70 -3.45 -7.39
CA ALA A 232 -3.31 -3.09 -6.12
C ALA A 232 -2.59 -3.80 -4.98
N LEU A 233 -2.63 -3.23 -3.76
CA LEU A 233 -2.13 -3.86 -2.54
C LEU A 233 -2.67 -5.28 -2.40
N ALA A 234 -3.97 -5.48 -2.64
CA ALA A 234 -4.58 -6.79 -2.47
C ALA A 234 -4.01 -7.84 -3.45
N LEU A 235 -3.66 -7.44 -4.67
CA LEU A 235 -3.03 -8.33 -5.65
C LEU A 235 -1.59 -8.65 -5.25
N ASN A 236 -0.85 -7.64 -4.78
CA ASN A 236 0.52 -7.80 -4.32
C ASN A 236 0.62 -8.73 -3.11
N GLU A 237 -0.29 -8.59 -2.14
CA GLU A 237 -0.33 -9.47 -0.98
C GLU A 237 -0.72 -10.92 -1.32
N LEU A 238 -1.69 -11.12 -2.23
CA LEU A 238 -2.03 -12.46 -2.73
C LEU A 238 -0.85 -13.07 -3.52
N GLN A 239 -0.16 -12.28 -4.34
CA GLN A 239 1.03 -12.73 -5.05
C GLN A 239 2.15 -13.11 -4.08
N ALA A 240 2.39 -12.29 -3.05
CA ALA A 240 3.39 -12.55 -2.03
C ALA A 240 3.04 -13.80 -1.19
N ALA A 241 1.78 -13.98 -0.81
CA ALA A 241 1.32 -15.17 -0.09
C ALA A 241 1.55 -16.46 -0.89
N ALA A 242 1.40 -16.42 -2.22
CA ALA A 242 1.61 -17.57 -3.08
C ALA A 242 3.09 -17.84 -3.42
N ASN A 243 3.89 -16.78 -3.61
CA ASN A 243 5.19 -16.88 -4.28
C ASN A 243 6.40 -16.51 -3.40
N ALA A 244 6.22 -15.84 -2.26
CA ALA A 244 7.34 -15.43 -1.42
C ALA A 244 8.11 -16.65 -0.86
N LYS A 245 9.44 -16.54 -0.80
CA LYS A 245 10.33 -17.58 -0.28
C LYS A 245 11.08 -17.08 0.95
N ALA A 246 11.48 -18.01 1.82
CA ALA A 246 12.23 -17.67 3.01
C ALA A 246 13.59 -17.03 2.65
N PRO A 247 14.03 -15.98 3.39
CA PRO A 247 13.31 -15.34 4.49
C PRO A 247 12.16 -14.44 3.97
N ILE A 248 10.95 -14.65 4.51
CA ILE A 248 9.76 -13.86 4.17
C ILE A 248 9.68 -12.69 5.14
N ALA A 249 9.61 -11.48 4.61
CA ALA A 249 9.36 -10.29 5.39
C ALA A 249 7.86 -10.24 5.73
N LEU A 250 7.57 -10.17 7.03
CA LEU A 250 6.22 -10.00 7.57
C LEU A 250 6.26 -8.84 8.56
N VAL A 251 5.15 -8.09 8.66
CA VAL A 251 5.02 -6.89 9.50
C VAL A 251 5.53 -7.20 10.92
N PRO A 252 6.64 -6.60 11.36
CA PRO A 252 7.27 -6.99 12.62
C PRO A 252 6.63 -6.27 13.82
N THR A 253 6.91 -6.77 15.02
CA THR A 253 6.38 -6.18 16.28
C THR A 253 6.99 -4.84 16.65
N ASN A 254 8.10 -4.44 16.03
CA ASN A 254 8.72 -3.13 16.18
C ASN A 254 8.37 -2.16 15.02
N ASP A 255 7.46 -2.55 14.13
CA ASP A 255 6.91 -1.66 13.11
C ASP A 255 6.24 -0.44 13.78
N PRO A 256 6.63 0.80 13.43
CA PRO A 256 6.06 2.03 14.00
C PRO A 256 4.53 2.11 13.95
N MET A 257 3.90 1.62 12.87
CA MET A 257 2.45 1.57 12.71
C MET A 257 1.80 0.58 13.68
N THR A 258 2.54 -0.38 14.23
CA THR A 258 2.01 -1.42 15.14
C THR A 258 2.38 -1.23 16.60
N LEU A 259 3.16 -0.21 16.93
CA LEU A 259 3.48 0.14 18.32
C LEU A 259 2.27 0.70 19.07
N VAL A 260 2.21 0.46 20.38
CA VAL A 260 1.27 1.11 21.30
C VAL A 260 2.08 1.84 22.36
N ASN A 261 2.03 3.17 22.35
CA ASN A 261 2.86 4.03 23.22
C ASN A 261 4.35 3.65 23.10
N ASP A 262 4.85 3.57 21.86
CA ASP A 262 6.23 3.22 21.50
C ASP A 262 6.70 1.83 21.98
N LYS A 263 5.77 0.94 22.30
CA LYS A 263 6.06 -0.44 22.72
C LYS A 263 5.49 -1.46 21.74
N PRO A 264 6.22 -2.57 21.48
CA PRO A 264 5.71 -3.66 20.68
C PRO A 264 4.36 -4.20 21.16
N SER A 265 3.45 -4.49 20.23
CA SER A 265 2.13 -5.02 20.54
C SER A 265 1.71 -6.09 19.54
N VAL A 266 1.84 -7.36 19.94
CA VAL A 266 1.43 -8.52 19.13
C VAL A 266 -0.01 -8.39 18.64
N ALA A 267 -0.92 -7.92 19.50
CA ALA A 267 -2.33 -7.81 19.13
C ALA A 267 -2.56 -6.67 18.11
N LYS A 268 -1.81 -5.56 18.15
CA LYS A 268 -1.92 -4.49 17.15
C LYS A 268 -1.26 -4.91 15.83
N THR A 269 -0.11 -5.58 15.91
CA THR A 269 0.54 -6.21 14.75
C THR A 269 -0.38 -7.24 14.07
N ASN A 270 -1.12 -8.05 14.84
CA ASN A 270 -2.08 -9.01 14.27
C ASN A 270 -3.28 -8.33 13.59
N LEU A 271 -3.75 -7.18 14.10
CA LEU A 271 -4.78 -6.40 13.42
C LEU A 271 -4.27 -5.84 12.09
N TYR A 272 -3.01 -5.40 12.04
CA TYR A 272 -2.38 -4.94 10.81
C TYR A 272 -2.24 -6.10 9.82
N ARG A 273 -1.62 -7.21 10.25
CA ARG A 273 -1.39 -8.41 9.42
C ARG A 273 -2.67 -8.99 8.82
N ALA A 274 -3.77 -8.97 9.56
CA ALA A 274 -5.08 -9.37 9.04
C ALA A 274 -5.56 -8.47 7.88
N GLY A 275 -5.17 -7.19 7.88
CA GLY A 275 -5.46 -6.23 6.82
C GLY A 275 -4.64 -6.43 5.54
N VAL A 276 -3.57 -7.23 5.59
CA VAL A 276 -2.62 -7.47 4.47
C VAL A 276 -2.37 -8.97 4.22
N ASP A 277 -3.31 -9.83 4.59
CA ASP A 277 -3.26 -11.29 4.37
C ASP A 277 -2.02 -12.00 4.93
N GLN A 278 -1.52 -11.52 6.08
CA GLN A 278 -0.37 -12.11 6.74
C GLN A 278 -0.78 -12.99 7.93
N PRO A 279 -0.04 -14.07 8.20
CA PRO A 279 -0.34 -14.95 9.32
C PRO A 279 -0.16 -14.22 10.65
N ALA A 280 -1.09 -14.47 11.57
CA ALA A 280 -1.03 -13.94 12.93
C ALA A 280 0.19 -14.47 13.68
N LEU A 281 0.77 -13.61 14.51
CA LEU A 281 1.78 -13.95 15.50
C LEU A 281 1.14 -14.67 16.69
N ALA A 282 1.90 -15.62 17.25
CA ALA A 282 1.59 -16.19 18.55
C ALA A 282 1.72 -15.15 19.67
N ALA A 283 0.98 -15.33 20.75
CA ALA A 283 1.04 -14.44 21.92
C ALA A 283 2.48 -14.37 22.46
N GLY A 284 2.96 -13.16 22.74
CA GLY A 284 4.30 -12.91 23.28
C GLY A 284 5.45 -13.06 22.27
N ALA A 285 5.17 -13.32 20.99
CA ALA A 285 6.20 -13.32 19.96
C ALA A 285 6.81 -11.92 19.80
N ASP A 286 8.14 -11.84 19.77
CA ASP A 286 8.88 -10.65 19.36
C ASP A 286 9.67 -10.96 18.09
N THR A 287 9.35 -10.27 17.00
CA THR A 287 9.97 -10.50 15.70
C THR A 287 10.91 -9.39 15.27
N GLY A 288 11.02 -8.29 16.03
CA GLY A 288 11.74 -7.10 15.59
C GLY A 288 13.23 -7.36 15.38
N ARG A 289 13.88 -8.06 16.33
CA ARG A 289 15.29 -8.44 16.19
C ARG A 289 15.56 -9.32 14.97
N ALA A 290 14.67 -10.29 14.70
CA ALA A 290 14.80 -11.19 13.56
C ALA A 290 14.62 -10.44 12.24
N TYR A 291 13.64 -9.52 12.19
CA TYR A 291 13.39 -8.66 11.03
C TYR A 291 14.58 -7.76 10.71
N CYS A 292 15.11 -7.02 11.71
CA CYS A 292 16.31 -6.20 11.57
C CYS A 292 17.52 -6.98 11.05
N ARG A 293 17.73 -8.20 11.56
CA ARG A 293 18.83 -9.07 11.11
C ARG A 293 18.68 -9.46 9.64
N MET A 294 17.47 -9.82 9.21
CA MET A 294 17.21 -10.25 7.83
C MET A 294 17.26 -9.08 6.85
N MET A 295 16.72 -7.92 7.22
CA MET A 295 16.79 -6.69 6.42
C MET A 295 18.23 -6.35 6.04
N VAL A 296 19.14 -6.25 7.02
CA VAL A 296 20.56 -5.95 6.73
C VAL A 296 21.22 -7.06 5.91
N ALA A 297 20.97 -8.33 6.24
CA ALA A 297 21.62 -9.45 5.59
C ALA A 297 21.22 -9.60 4.11
N VAL A 298 19.95 -9.38 3.78
CA VAL A 298 19.40 -9.60 2.45
C VAL A 298 19.46 -8.34 1.59
N GLN A 299 18.95 -7.21 2.10
CA GLN A 299 18.75 -6.02 1.28
C GLN A 299 20.07 -5.43 0.79
N GLN A 300 21.09 -5.38 1.64
CA GLN A 300 22.42 -4.91 1.23
C GLN A 300 23.03 -5.78 0.12
N ALA A 301 22.86 -7.10 0.19
CA ALA A 301 23.36 -8.00 -0.83
C ALA A 301 22.61 -7.83 -2.15
N ARG A 302 21.28 -7.68 -2.10
CA ARG A 302 20.45 -7.41 -3.28
C ARG A 302 20.81 -6.07 -3.93
N LEU A 303 20.90 -5.00 -3.17
CA LEU A 303 21.26 -3.67 -3.67
C LEU A 303 22.63 -3.65 -4.36
N ARG A 304 23.62 -4.38 -3.83
CA ARG A 304 24.93 -4.52 -4.48
C ARG A 304 24.84 -5.26 -5.81
N ARG A 305 24.04 -6.33 -5.89
CA ARG A 305 23.84 -7.12 -7.10
C ARG A 305 23.16 -6.31 -8.21
N ASP A 306 22.10 -5.60 -7.86
CA ASP A 306 21.24 -4.89 -8.81
C ASP A 306 21.64 -3.43 -9.03
N ARG A 307 22.80 -3.00 -8.48
CA ARG A 307 23.26 -1.60 -8.52
C ARG A 307 23.22 -0.99 -9.91
N ALA A 308 23.65 -1.72 -10.94
CA ALA A 308 23.63 -1.21 -12.32
C ALA A 308 22.20 -1.02 -12.85
N LEU A 309 21.31 -1.98 -12.59
CA LEU A 309 19.90 -1.92 -13.00
C LEU A 309 19.18 -0.77 -12.28
N PHE A 310 19.36 -0.65 -10.97
CA PHE A 310 18.71 0.37 -10.16
C PHE A 310 19.29 1.78 -10.34
N ARG A 311 20.55 1.93 -10.76
CA ARG A 311 21.11 3.24 -11.14
C ARG A 311 20.54 3.78 -12.44
N ALA A 312 20.20 2.90 -13.36
CA ALA A 312 19.62 3.27 -14.65
C ALA A 312 18.10 3.51 -14.56
N ALA A 313 17.46 3.12 -13.46
CA ALA A 313 16.02 3.22 -13.27
C ALA A 313 15.60 4.52 -12.55
N PRO A 314 14.43 5.08 -12.89
CA PRO A 314 13.84 6.18 -12.14
C PRO A 314 13.46 5.73 -10.72
N SER A 315 13.37 6.67 -9.79
CA SER A 315 12.89 6.45 -8.42
C SER A 315 11.60 7.22 -8.14
N PRO A 316 10.89 6.91 -7.03
CA PRO A 316 9.79 7.76 -6.57
C PRO A 316 10.20 9.22 -6.37
N ASP A 317 11.42 9.46 -5.90
CA ASP A 317 11.97 10.79 -5.69
C ASP A 317 12.54 11.34 -7.01
N ALA A 318 12.01 12.50 -7.42
CA ALA A 318 12.45 13.19 -8.61
C ALA A 318 13.94 13.57 -8.53
N GLY A 319 14.68 13.32 -9.61
CA GLY A 319 16.11 13.64 -9.68
C GLY A 319 17.05 12.62 -9.02
N THR A 320 16.51 11.54 -8.46
CA THR A 320 17.28 10.48 -7.78
C THR A 320 17.15 9.14 -8.51
N SER A 321 18.21 8.32 -8.49
CA SER A 321 18.17 6.96 -9.03
C SER A 321 17.50 5.98 -8.07
N LEU A 322 16.87 4.91 -8.57
CA LEU A 322 16.25 3.90 -7.71
C LEU A 322 17.25 3.30 -6.72
N TYR A 323 18.51 3.15 -7.12
CA TYR A 323 19.57 2.65 -6.23
C TYR A 323 19.77 3.59 -5.02
N THR A 324 19.89 4.89 -5.28
CA THR A 324 20.09 5.88 -4.23
C THR A 324 18.89 5.93 -3.28
N PHE A 325 17.68 5.92 -3.84
CA PHE A 325 16.44 5.88 -3.07
C PHE A 325 16.38 4.66 -2.14
N LEU A 326 16.62 3.45 -2.67
CA LEU A 326 16.54 2.22 -1.87
C LEU A 326 17.62 2.14 -0.78
N VAL A 327 18.83 2.69 -1.02
CA VAL A 327 19.88 2.76 0.01
C VAL A 327 19.48 3.71 1.14
N GLN A 328 18.95 4.90 0.80
CA GLN A 328 18.47 5.87 1.79
C GLN A 328 17.30 5.32 2.59
N ARG A 329 16.36 4.66 1.91
CA ARG A 329 15.22 4.00 2.55
C ARG A 329 15.69 2.91 3.52
N LEU A 330 16.56 2.00 3.10
CA LEU A 330 17.14 0.97 3.99
C LEU A 330 17.86 1.58 5.21
N HIS A 331 18.61 2.67 5.04
CA HIS A 331 19.24 3.38 6.15
C HIS A 331 18.19 3.89 7.14
N ALA A 332 17.18 4.62 6.65
CA ALA A 332 16.10 5.18 7.47
C ALA A 332 15.28 4.10 8.18
N SER A 333 15.06 2.95 7.53
CA SER A 333 14.34 1.82 8.12
C SER A 333 15.10 1.21 9.28
N TYR A 334 16.41 1.04 9.15
CA TYR A 334 17.25 0.50 10.22
C TYR A 334 17.15 1.37 11.49
N ASP A 335 17.18 2.70 11.31
CA ASP A 335 17.08 3.65 12.41
C ASP A 335 15.67 3.68 13.01
N SER A 336 14.64 3.76 12.17
CA SER A 336 13.23 3.85 12.58
C SER A 336 12.75 2.60 13.32
N LEU A 337 13.25 1.42 12.92
CA LEU A 337 12.97 0.14 13.59
C LEU A 337 13.77 -0.04 14.90
N GLY A 338 14.65 0.89 15.25
CA GLY A 338 15.52 0.76 16.43
C GLY A 338 16.49 -0.42 16.32
N CYS A 339 16.88 -0.82 15.10
CA CYS A 339 17.68 -2.01 14.88
C CYS A 339 19.04 -1.94 15.57
N ALA A 340 19.58 -0.74 15.80
CA ALA A 340 20.84 -0.57 16.51
C ALA A 340 20.80 -1.15 17.93
N ALA A 341 19.73 -0.87 18.67
CA ALA A 341 19.52 -1.38 20.01
C ALA A 341 19.25 -2.90 19.99
N LEU A 342 18.41 -3.36 19.04
CA LEU A 342 18.03 -4.78 18.93
C LEU A 342 19.19 -5.70 18.54
N LEU A 343 20.13 -5.20 17.73
CA LEU A 343 21.28 -5.95 17.23
C LEU A 343 22.57 -5.67 18.01
N GLY A 344 22.61 -4.61 18.81
CA GLY A 344 23.82 -4.16 19.51
C GLY A 344 24.91 -3.66 18.55
N ARG A 345 24.51 -3.06 17.42
CA ARG A 345 25.43 -2.61 16.36
C ARG A 345 24.94 -1.32 15.73
N PRO A 346 25.82 -0.34 15.44
CA PRO A 346 25.41 0.88 14.74
C PRO A 346 24.90 0.56 13.34
N ASN A 347 24.19 1.51 12.73
CA ASN A 347 23.67 1.39 11.38
C ASN A 347 24.83 1.13 10.38
N PRO A 348 24.88 -0.05 9.74
CA PRO A 348 25.95 -0.38 8.80
C PRO A 348 25.68 0.16 7.38
N ILE A 349 24.54 0.80 7.16
CA ILE A 349 24.12 1.32 5.85
C ILE A 349 24.52 2.80 5.79
N PRO A 350 25.20 3.26 4.73
CA PRO A 350 25.57 4.67 4.63
C PRO A 350 24.32 5.55 4.43
N ALA A 351 24.33 6.75 5.00
CA ALA A 351 23.24 7.73 4.85
C ALA A 351 23.10 8.25 3.40
N THR A 352 24.17 8.15 2.61
CA THR A 352 24.20 8.55 1.21
C THR A 352 24.70 7.40 0.34
N ALA A 353 24.11 7.25 -0.84
CA ALA A 353 24.54 6.25 -1.81
C ALA A 353 25.67 6.83 -2.68
N ALA A 354 26.85 6.21 -2.61
CA ALA A 354 27.94 6.45 -3.57
C ALA A 354 27.79 5.59 -4.84
#